data_AF-A0A182T5L2-F1
#
_entry.id   AF-A0A182T5L2-F1
#
_cell.length_a   1.000
_cell.length_b   1.000
_cell.length_c   1.000
_cell.angle_alpha   90.00
_cell.angle_beta   90.00
_cell.angle_gamma   90.00
#
_symmetry.space_group_name_H-M   'P 1'
#
loop_
_entity.id
_entity.type
_entity.pdbx_description
1 polymer ?
#
loop_
_entity_poly.entity_id
_entity_poly.type
_entity_poly.pdbx_seq_one_letter_code
_entity_poly.pdbx_strand_id
1 'polypeptide(L)'
;MERVQRSYLSIFVVLQTFVSISHVIVIVTGKPHPTAAIHPDLICYLFGILIVWISLFAAFKEGLVKAYPWVPYVSSSIAVITMIITDLTIPLYHAVVTFINPPLRPSYASHTILAIYIFLPLSENIHGIILGSATSLCYLIVMTLITYRLEEDTALKVITELIYFICLNLFGLYFRLINEVAIRRTFLDRRELVEGNLLLKFARNQE
;
A
#
# COMPACT_ATOMS: atom_id res chain seq x y z
N MET A 1 20.77 -4.63 2.69
CA MET A 1 19.43 -4.42 2.10
C MET A 1 18.32 -4.78 3.07
N GLU A 2 18.41 -5.90 3.80
CA GLU A 2 17.41 -6.33 4.80
C GLU A 2 17.04 -5.28 5.86
N ARG A 3 18.02 -4.51 6.37
CA ARG A 3 17.75 -3.42 7.33
C ARG A 3 16.88 -2.31 6.75
N VAL A 4 17.14 -1.92 5.50
CA VAL A 4 16.37 -0.88 4.79
C VAL A 4 14.95 -1.37 4.50
N GLN A 5 14.83 -2.63 4.08
CA GLN A 5 13.54 -3.29 3.86
C GLN A 5 12.70 -3.37 5.15
N ARG A 6 13.29 -3.77 6.28
CA ARG A 6 12.61 -3.73 7.59
C ARG A 6 12.20 -2.32 7.99
N SER A 7 13.03 -1.31 7.68
CA SER A 7 12.67 0.09 7.93
C SER A 7 11.42 0.50 7.15
N TYR A 8 11.34 0.18 5.85
CA TYR A 8 10.15 0.46 5.03
C TYR A 8 8.91 -0.27 5.53
N LEU A 9 9.03 -1.55 5.87
CA LEU A 9 7.93 -2.32 6.47
C LEU A 9 7.49 -1.73 7.82
N SER A 10 8.43 -1.23 8.64
CA SER A 10 8.10 -0.59 9.91
C SER A 10 7.33 0.71 9.70
N ILE A 11 7.76 1.53 8.73
CA ILE A 11 7.04 2.75 8.36
C ILE A 11 5.64 2.40 7.85
N PHE A 12 5.52 1.36 7.04
CA PHE A 12 4.23 0.88 6.56
C PHE A 12 3.28 0.48 7.69
N VAL A 13 3.75 -0.29 8.68
CA VAL A 13 2.93 -0.64 9.85
C VAL A 13 2.43 0.60 10.56
N VAL A 14 3.32 1.55 10.86
CA VAL A 14 2.96 2.78 11.56
C VAL A 14 1.93 3.57 10.75
N LEU A 15 2.18 3.78 9.46
CA LEU A 15 1.29 4.55 8.60
C LEU A 15 -0.08 3.85 8.43
N GLN A 16 -0.08 2.53 8.25
CA GLN A 16 -1.30 1.73 8.17
C GLN A 16 -2.10 1.77 9.47
N THR A 17 -1.44 1.68 10.63
CA THR A 17 -2.11 1.77 11.93
C THR A 17 -2.77 3.14 12.11
N PHE A 18 -2.08 4.22 11.72
CA PHE A 18 -2.61 5.57 11.80
C PHE A 18 -3.83 5.77 10.90
N VAL A 19 -3.73 5.35 9.63
CA VAL A 19 -4.85 5.38 8.67
C VAL A 19 -6.04 4.58 9.18
N SER A 20 -5.79 3.37 9.69
CA SER A 20 -6.82 2.48 10.22
C SER A 20 -7.55 3.08 11.42
N ILE A 21 -6.81 3.63 12.39
CA ILE A 21 -7.38 4.31 13.56
C ILE A 21 -8.20 5.52 13.13
N SER A 22 -7.67 6.33 12.21
CA SER A 22 -8.36 7.52 11.71
C SER A 22 -9.71 7.15 11.07
N HIS A 23 -9.77 6.05 10.33
CA HIS A 23 -11.01 5.62 9.69
C HIS A 23 -12.02 5.07 10.68
N VAL A 24 -11.57 4.28 11.68
CA VAL A 24 -12.44 3.82 12.77
C VAL A 24 -13.04 5.03 13.51
N ILE A 25 -12.25 6.07 13.78
CA ILE A 25 -12.74 7.30 14.41
C ILE A 25 -13.79 7.98 13.52
N VAL A 26 -13.53 8.11 12.21
CA VAL A 26 -14.48 8.72 11.26
C VAL A 26 -15.79 7.94 11.20
N ILE A 27 -15.75 6.61 11.22
CA ILE A 27 -16.95 5.77 11.22
C ILE A 27 -17.76 5.93 12.52
N VAL A 28 -17.09 5.98 13.67
CA VAL A 28 -17.74 6.11 14.98
C VAL A 28 -18.30 7.51 15.22
N THR A 29 -17.60 8.55 14.75
CA THR A 29 -18.03 9.95 14.90
C THR A 29 -18.94 10.43 13.77
N GLY A 30 -18.96 9.70 12.66
CA GLY A 30 -19.82 9.95 11.51
C GLY A 30 -21.30 9.85 11.89
N LYS A 31 -22.12 10.71 11.29
CA LYS A 31 -23.57 10.65 11.50
C LYS A 31 -24.09 9.30 10.96
N PRO A 32 -24.86 8.53 11.75
CA PRO A 32 -25.47 7.29 11.28
C PRO A 32 -26.32 7.60 10.05
N HIS A 33 -26.11 6.87 8.95
CA HIS A 33 -27.05 6.92 7.84
C HIS A 33 -28.37 6.27 8.30
N PRO A 34 -29.52 6.88 7.99
CA PRO A 34 -30.83 6.48 8.54
C PRO A 34 -31.27 5.05 8.15
N THR A 35 -30.63 4.45 7.15
CA THR A 35 -30.98 3.13 6.60
C THR A 35 -29.91 2.06 6.82
N ALA A 36 -28.73 2.43 7.32
CA ALA A 36 -27.57 1.54 7.37
C ALA A 36 -27.13 1.27 8.80
N ALA A 37 -27.16 -0.01 9.20
CA ALA A 37 -26.53 -0.41 10.45
C ALA A 37 -25.01 -0.24 10.32
N ILE A 38 -24.40 0.48 11.27
CA ILE A 38 -22.95 0.75 11.32
C ILE A 38 -22.14 -0.53 11.66
N HIS A 39 -22.82 -1.55 12.19
CA HIS A 39 -22.21 -2.74 12.77
C HIS A 39 -21.44 -3.62 11.76
N PRO A 40 -21.97 -3.96 10.57
CA PRO A 40 -21.23 -4.74 9.58
C PRO A 40 -19.94 -4.06 9.09
N ASP A 41 -19.95 -2.74 8.92
CA ASP A 41 -18.78 -1.99 8.43
C ASP A 41 -17.65 -1.98 9.45
N LEU A 42 -18.01 -1.73 10.72
CA LEU A 42 -17.06 -1.74 11.82
C LEU A 42 -16.42 -3.13 11.98
N ILE A 43 -17.22 -4.20 11.86
CA ILE A 43 -16.73 -5.58 11.94
C ILE A 43 -15.76 -5.85 10.77
N CYS A 44 -16.14 -5.49 9.54
CA CYS A 44 -15.31 -5.72 8.36
C CYS A 44 -13.94 -5.01 8.48
N TYR A 45 -13.93 -3.74 8.87
CA TYR A 45 -12.68 -3.00 9.06
C TYR A 45 -11.85 -3.52 10.24
N LEU A 46 -12.47 -3.87 11.37
CA LEU A 46 -11.74 -4.43 12.52
C LEU A 46 -11.05 -5.76 12.16
N PHE A 47 -11.77 -6.68 11.49
CA PHE A 47 -11.17 -7.93 11.03
C PHE A 47 -10.07 -7.68 9.98
N GLY A 48 -10.28 -6.75 9.05
CA GLY A 48 -9.27 -6.35 8.07
C GLY A 48 -7.98 -5.86 8.73
N ILE A 49 -8.09 -4.97 9.71
CA ILE A 49 -6.95 -4.42 10.46
C ILE A 49 -6.21 -5.52 11.22
N LEU A 50 -6.94 -6.42 11.88
CA LEU A 50 -6.33 -7.53 12.62
C LEU A 50 -5.54 -8.46 11.71
N ILE A 51 -6.08 -8.81 10.54
CA ILE A 51 -5.39 -9.65 9.56
C ILE A 51 -4.12 -8.95 9.05
N VAL A 52 -4.20 -7.65 8.74
CA VAL A 52 -3.04 -6.86 8.32
C VAL A 52 -1.97 -6.81 9.42
N TRP A 53 -2.35 -6.61 10.68
CA TRP A 53 -1.41 -6.61 11.81
C TRP A 53 -0.75 -7.97 12.02
N ILE A 54 -1.52 -9.06 12.01
CA ILE A 54 -0.99 -10.42 12.16
C ILE A 54 0.00 -10.73 11.03
N SER A 55 -0.37 -10.38 9.80
CA SER A 55 0.48 -10.58 8.64
C SER A 55 1.80 -9.80 8.77
N LEU A 56 1.72 -8.52 9.12
CA LEU A 56 2.92 -7.68 9.27
C LEU A 56 3.79 -8.11 10.46
N PHE A 57 3.20 -8.58 11.57
CA PHE A 57 3.97 -9.09 12.71
C PHE A 57 4.81 -10.32 12.34
N ALA A 58 4.29 -11.20 11.46
CA ALA A 58 5.06 -12.32 10.93
C ALA A 58 6.30 -11.86 10.15
N ALA A 59 6.24 -10.68 9.51
CA ALA A 59 7.36 -10.08 8.76
C ALA A 59 8.50 -9.56 9.66
N PHE A 60 8.23 -9.26 10.94
CA PHE A 60 9.25 -8.75 11.88
C PHE A 60 9.95 -9.84 12.69
N LYS A 61 9.43 -11.07 12.70
CA LYS A 61 10.00 -12.17 13.48
C LYS A 61 11.32 -12.64 12.87
N GLU A 62 12.44 -12.19 13.43
CA GLU A 62 13.78 -12.42 12.88
C GLU A 62 14.12 -13.91 12.69
N GLY A 63 13.70 -14.77 13.62
CA GLY A 63 13.92 -16.21 13.51
C GLY A 63 13.20 -16.82 12.30
N LEU A 64 12.03 -16.29 11.94
CA LEU A 64 11.23 -16.77 10.81
C LEU A 64 11.78 -16.23 9.49
N VAL A 65 12.18 -14.96 9.44
CA VAL A 65 12.76 -14.32 8.26
C VAL A 65 14.13 -14.92 7.91
N LYS A 66 14.96 -15.25 8.92
CA LYS A 66 16.25 -15.92 8.69
C LYS A 66 16.08 -17.34 8.17
N ALA A 67 15.06 -18.07 8.64
CA ALA A 67 14.76 -19.41 8.14
C ALA A 67 14.14 -19.39 6.74
N TYR A 68 13.35 -18.34 6.43
CA TYR A 68 12.55 -18.26 5.22
C TYR A 68 12.56 -16.83 4.63
N PRO A 69 13.44 -16.55 3.65
CA PRO A 69 13.60 -15.20 3.10
C PRO A 69 12.38 -14.70 2.31
N TRP A 70 11.49 -15.61 1.88
CA TRP A 70 10.24 -15.32 1.16
C TRP A 70 9.10 -14.82 2.07
N VAL A 71 9.18 -15.02 3.40
CA VAL A 71 8.15 -14.59 4.37
C VAL A 71 7.77 -13.11 4.26
N PRO A 72 8.71 -12.13 4.27
CA PRO A 72 8.35 -10.72 4.18
C PRO A 72 7.64 -10.34 2.87
N TYR A 73 7.87 -11.08 1.78
CA TYR A 73 7.20 -10.87 0.50
C TYR A 73 5.74 -11.33 0.57
N VAL A 74 5.53 -12.54 1.11
CA VAL A 74 4.19 -13.14 1.24
C VAL A 74 3.35 -12.37 2.24
N SER A 75 3.90 -12.04 3.41
CA SER A 75 3.18 -11.31 4.45
C SER A 75 2.71 -9.94 3.98
N SER A 76 3.57 -9.21 3.26
CA SER A 76 3.22 -7.88 2.80
C SER A 76 2.23 -7.93 1.64
N SER A 77 2.31 -8.95 0.78
CA SER A 77 1.30 -9.21 -0.25
C SER A 77 -0.07 -9.53 0.35
N ILE A 78 -0.12 -10.39 1.38
CA ILE A 78 -1.36 -10.71 2.10
C ILE A 78 -1.97 -9.46 2.74
N ALA A 79 -1.14 -8.59 3.34
CA ALA A 79 -1.60 -7.35 3.93
C ALA A 79 -2.27 -6.43 2.90
N VAL A 80 -1.61 -6.21 1.75
CA VAL A 80 -2.17 -5.37 0.66
C VAL A 80 -3.44 -5.98 0.06
N ILE A 81 -3.44 -7.29 -0.21
CA ILE A 81 -4.64 -7.97 -0.75
C ILE A 81 -5.81 -7.82 0.22
N THR A 82 -5.57 -7.99 1.52
CA THR A 82 -6.59 -7.78 2.55
C THR A 82 -7.13 -6.35 2.51
N MET A 83 -6.25 -5.35 2.42
CA MET A 83 -6.66 -3.94 2.29
C MET A 83 -7.57 -3.72 1.07
N ILE A 84 -7.17 -4.23 -0.10
CA ILE A 84 -7.95 -4.12 -1.34
C ILE A 84 -9.33 -4.79 -1.17
N ILE A 85 -9.37 -6.02 -0.64
CA ILE A 85 -10.62 -6.75 -0.44
C ILE A 85 -11.54 -5.98 0.51
N THR A 86 -11.02 -5.48 1.63
CA THR A 86 -11.83 -4.74 2.61
C THR A 86 -12.37 -3.44 2.04
N ASP A 87 -11.58 -2.70 1.25
CA ASP A 87 -12.00 -1.43 0.66
C ASP A 87 -13.00 -1.60 -0.49
N LEU A 88 -12.96 -2.73 -1.21
CA LEU A 88 -13.93 -3.05 -2.28
C LEU A 88 -15.23 -3.67 -1.72
N THR A 89 -15.14 -4.52 -0.69
CA THR A 89 -16.29 -5.29 -0.17
C THR A 89 -17.37 -4.38 0.39
N ILE A 90 -16.99 -3.25 1.00
CA ILE A 90 -17.92 -2.36 1.72
C ILE A 90 -18.83 -1.58 0.74
N PRO A 91 -18.29 -0.88 -0.28
CA PRO A 91 -19.12 -0.30 -1.34
C PRO A 91 -20.00 -1.34 -2.04
N LEU A 92 -19.48 -2.55 -2.30
CA LEU A 92 -20.23 -3.64 -2.92
C LEU A 92 -21.39 -4.12 -2.04
N TYR A 93 -21.14 -4.33 -0.75
CA TYR A 93 -22.14 -4.79 0.21
C TYR A 93 -23.31 -3.80 0.31
N HIS A 94 -23.00 -2.51 0.47
CA HIS A 94 -24.04 -1.48 0.57
C HIS A 94 -24.77 -1.19 -0.73
N ALA A 95 -24.14 -1.45 -1.87
CA ALA A 95 -24.79 -1.33 -3.18
C ALA A 95 -25.79 -2.45 -3.46
N VAL A 96 -25.53 -3.67 -2.97
CA VAL A 96 -26.36 -4.86 -3.24
C VAL A 96 -27.40 -5.10 -2.16
N VAL A 97 -27.06 -4.87 -0.89
CA VAL A 97 -27.90 -5.25 0.25
C VAL A 97 -28.70 -4.07 0.79
N THR A 98 -28.03 -2.95 1.04
CA THR A 98 -28.62 -1.80 1.76
C THR A 98 -29.20 -0.75 0.81
N PHE A 99 -28.82 -0.76 -0.47
CA PHE A 99 -29.19 0.23 -1.49
C PHE A 99 -29.03 1.69 -1.01
N ILE A 100 -27.90 2.00 -0.38
CA ILE A 100 -27.63 3.35 0.13
C ILE A 100 -27.48 4.33 -1.02
N ASN A 101 -28.19 5.46 -0.91
CA ASN A 101 -28.06 6.62 -1.77
C ASN A 101 -27.65 7.84 -0.92
N PRO A 102 -26.54 8.55 -1.24
CA PRO A 102 -25.60 8.28 -2.33
C PRO A 102 -24.71 7.05 -2.06
N PRO A 103 -24.28 6.32 -3.10
CA PRO A 103 -23.43 5.14 -2.96
C PRO A 103 -22.07 5.48 -2.32
N LEU A 104 -21.58 4.56 -1.47
CA LEU A 104 -20.31 4.73 -0.76
C LEU A 104 -19.13 4.69 -1.73
N ARG A 105 -18.14 5.54 -1.47
CA ARG A 105 -16.87 5.60 -2.22
C ARG A 105 -15.78 4.83 -1.46
N PRO A 106 -14.94 4.03 -2.13
CA PRO A 106 -13.74 3.45 -1.53
C PRO A 106 -12.85 4.52 -0.90
N SER A 107 -12.37 4.28 0.33
CA SER A 107 -11.70 5.31 1.12
C SER A 107 -10.18 5.23 1.05
N TYR A 108 -9.62 4.09 0.62
CA TYR A 108 -8.19 3.80 0.73
C TYR A 108 -7.47 3.57 -0.60
N ALA A 109 -8.12 3.85 -1.73
CA ALA A 109 -7.55 3.59 -3.05
C ALA A 109 -6.14 4.19 -3.22
N SER A 110 -5.96 5.47 -2.89
CA SER A 110 -4.67 6.17 -3.05
C SER A 110 -3.59 5.63 -2.11
N HIS A 111 -3.94 5.42 -0.83
CA HIS A 111 -3.03 4.86 0.17
C HIS A 111 -2.58 3.44 -0.21
N THR A 112 -3.50 2.61 -0.71
CA THR A 112 -3.23 1.24 -1.13
C THR A 112 -2.30 1.19 -2.34
N ILE A 113 -2.53 2.03 -3.36
CA ILE A 113 -1.66 2.11 -4.54
C ILE A 113 -0.26 2.57 -4.14
N LEU A 114 -0.14 3.62 -3.32
CA LEU A 114 1.16 4.08 -2.83
C LEU A 114 1.86 3.02 -2.00
N ALA A 115 1.13 2.26 -1.19
CA ALA A 115 1.70 1.19 -0.38
C ALA A 115 2.30 0.06 -1.21
N ILE A 116 1.65 -0.30 -2.33
CA ILE A 116 2.16 -1.29 -3.28
C ILE A 116 3.53 -0.87 -3.84
N TYR A 117 3.70 0.41 -4.18
CA TYR A 117 4.93 0.88 -4.82
C TYR A 117 6.06 1.22 -3.83
N ILE A 118 5.73 1.79 -2.67
CA ILE A 118 6.72 2.33 -1.73
C ILE A 118 7.14 1.29 -0.69
N PHE A 119 6.18 0.53 -0.15
CA PHE A 119 6.43 -0.30 1.03
C PHE A 119 6.58 -1.77 0.71
N LEU A 120 6.00 -2.24 -0.39
CA LEU A 120 6.07 -3.65 -0.74
C LEU A 120 7.48 -4.02 -1.19
N PRO A 121 8.15 -4.97 -0.53
CA PRO A 121 9.47 -5.40 -0.94
C PRO A 121 9.30 -6.30 -2.16
N LEU A 122 9.23 -5.74 -3.35
CA LEU A 122 9.13 -6.50 -4.59
C LEU A 122 10.51 -6.56 -5.24
N SER A 123 10.94 -7.77 -5.62
CA SER A 123 12.24 -8.00 -6.28
C SER A 123 12.33 -7.27 -7.62
N GLU A 124 11.24 -7.30 -8.39
CA GLU A 124 11.19 -6.71 -9.73
C GLU A 124 10.17 -5.59 -9.83
N ASN A 125 10.54 -4.54 -10.56
CA ASN A 125 9.67 -3.38 -10.81
C ASN A 125 8.39 -3.77 -11.57
N ILE A 126 8.47 -4.80 -12.41
CA ILE A 126 7.34 -5.32 -13.19
C ILE A 126 6.21 -5.80 -12.28
N HIS A 127 6.51 -6.54 -11.20
CA HIS A 127 5.47 -7.01 -10.27
C HIS A 127 4.72 -5.85 -9.61
N GLY A 128 5.41 -4.73 -9.35
CA GLY A 128 4.77 -3.54 -8.77
C GLY A 128 3.83 -2.87 -9.77
N ILE A 129 4.25 -2.78 -11.02
CA ILE A 129 3.44 -2.21 -12.11
C ILE A 129 2.19 -3.06 -12.33
N ILE A 130 2.33 -4.39 -12.40
CA ILE A 130 1.20 -5.32 -12.58
C ILE A 130 0.23 -5.18 -11.41
N LEU A 131 0.72 -5.23 -10.16
CA LEU A 131 -0.14 -5.16 -8.98
C LEU A 131 -0.82 -3.78 -8.84
N GLY A 132 -0.08 -2.70 -9.06
CA GLY A 132 -0.60 -1.33 -9.00
C GLY A 132 -1.64 -1.05 -10.09
N SER A 133 -1.36 -1.45 -11.33
CA SER A 133 -2.30 -1.30 -12.44
C SER A 133 -3.57 -2.13 -12.25
N ALA A 134 -3.43 -3.41 -11.86
CA ALA A 134 -4.57 -4.27 -11.55
C ALA A 134 -5.45 -3.68 -10.43
N THR A 135 -4.81 -3.18 -9.36
CA THR A 135 -5.52 -2.55 -8.24
C THR A 135 -6.27 -1.29 -8.68
N SER A 136 -5.65 -0.43 -9.50
CA SER A 136 -6.31 0.76 -10.03
C SER A 136 -7.49 0.42 -10.96
N LEU A 137 -7.38 -0.63 -11.77
CA LEU A 137 -8.48 -1.10 -12.62
C LEU A 137 -9.65 -1.62 -11.77
N CYS A 138 -9.38 -2.39 -10.71
CA CYS A 138 -10.42 -2.85 -9.79
C CYS A 138 -11.16 -1.69 -9.13
N TYR A 139 -10.45 -0.67 -8.64
CA TYR A 139 -11.08 0.51 -8.06
C TYR A 139 -11.89 1.31 -9.09
N LEU A 140 -11.37 1.47 -10.31
CA LEU A 140 -12.08 2.18 -11.37
C LEU A 140 -13.38 1.46 -11.77
N ILE A 141 -13.36 0.13 -11.89
CA ILE A 141 -14.55 -0.69 -12.18
C ILE A 141 -15.61 -0.49 -11.09
N VAL A 142 -15.21 -0.60 -9.81
CA VAL A 142 -16.15 -0.44 -8.70
C VAL A 142 -16.71 0.99 -8.63
N MET A 143 -15.87 2.01 -8.78
CA MET A 143 -16.35 3.39 -8.79
C MET A 143 -17.30 3.67 -9.97
N THR A 144 -17.00 3.14 -11.16
CA THR A 144 -17.83 3.33 -12.36
C THR A 144 -19.17 2.63 -12.24
N LEU A 145 -19.19 1.37 -11.80
CA LEU A 145 -20.41 0.56 -11.76
C LEU A 145 -21.30 0.86 -10.55
N ILE A 146 -20.70 1.27 -9.43
CA ILE A 146 -21.39 1.42 -8.15
C ILE A 146 -21.52 2.89 -7.76
N THR A 147 -20.40 3.59 -7.61
CA THR A 147 -20.37 4.94 -7.04
C THR A 147 -20.96 5.99 -7.99
N TYR A 148 -20.65 5.92 -9.29
CA TYR A 148 -21.09 6.94 -10.25
C TYR A 148 -22.37 6.58 -11.01
N ARG A 149 -23.04 5.47 -10.67
CA ARG A 149 -24.22 4.97 -11.39
C ARG A 149 -25.40 5.95 -11.39
N LEU A 150 -25.55 6.72 -10.32
CA LEU A 150 -26.69 7.63 -10.11
C LEU A 150 -26.34 9.11 -10.34
N GLU A 151 -25.10 9.43 -10.69
CA GLU A 151 -24.67 10.82 -10.86
C GLU A 151 -24.77 11.26 -12.31
N GLU A 152 -25.28 12.48 -12.52
CA GLU A 152 -25.15 13.19 -13.80
C GLU A 152 -23.66 13.47 -14.07
N ASP A 153 -23.24 13.37 -15.33
CA ASP A 153 -21.84 13.46 -15.79
C ASP A 153 -20.90 12.31 -15.38
N THR A 154 -21.42 11.06 -15.31
CA THR A 154 -20.63 9.84 -15.08
C THR A 154 -19.34 9.78 -15.92
N ALA A 155 -19.42 10.12 -17.20
CA ALA A 155 -18.29 10.03 -18.13
C ALA A 155 -17.13 10.96 -17.74
N LEU A 156 -17.42 12.22 -17.38
CA LEU A 156 -16.39 13.18 -16.98
C LEU A 156 -15.72 12.75 -15.67
N LYS A 157 -16.51 12.28 -14.69
CA LYS A 157 -15.98 11.80 -13.41
C LYS A 157 -15.08 10.59 -13.57
N VAL A 158 -15.49 9.61 -14.38
CA VAL A 158 -14.67 8.43 -14.68
C VAL A 158 -13.36 8.81 -15.37
N ILE A 159 -13.39 9.77 -16.31
CA ILE A 159 -12.15 10.26 -16.96
C ILE A 159 -11.23 10.94 -15.93
N THR A 160 -11.78 11.76 -15.02
CA THR A 160 -10.96 12.41 -13.99
C THR A 160 -10.33 11.39 -13.03
N GLU A 161 -11.06 10.35 -12.63
CA GLU A 161 -10.54 9.28 -11.79
C GLU A 161 -9.50 8.42 -12.52
N LEU A 162 -9.70 8.17 -13.82
CA LEU A 162 -8.71 7.48 -14.65
C LEU A 162 -7.39 8.27 -14.69
N ILE A 163 -7.44 9.57 -14.95
CA ILE A 163 -6.26 10.44 -14.96
C ILE A 163 -5.60 10.43 -13.58
N TYR A 164 -6.39 10.53 -12.51
CA TYR A 164 -5.89 10.49 -11.14
C TYR A 164 -5.13 9.18 -10.83
N PHE A 165 -5.69 8.03 -11.19
CA PHE A 165 -5.01 6.75 -10.96
C PHE A 165 -3.77 6.57 -11.83
N ILE A 166 -3.75 7.09 -13.05
CA ILE A 166 -2.54 7.11 -13.89
C ILE A 166 -1.45 7.94 -13.21
N CYS A 167 -1.78 9.13 -12.73
CA CYS A 167 -0.84 9.98 -12.00
C CYS A 167 -0.30 9.30 -10.73
N LEU A 168 -1.16 8.64 -9.95
CA LEU A 168 -0.74 7.90 -8.76
C LEU A 168 0.20 6.74 -9.08
N ASN A 169 -0.08 5.98 -10.14
CA ASN A 169 0.80 4.88 -10.57
C ASN A 169 2.16 5.41 -11.03
N LEU A 170 2.19 6.49 -11.82
CA LEU A 170 3.43 7.14 -12.25
C LEU A 170 4.24 7.68 -11.07
N PHE A 171 3.56 8.30 -10.10
CA PHE A 171 4.19 8.79 -8.88
C PHE A 171 4.78 7.65 -8.04
N GLY A 172 4.04 6.55 -7.86
CA GLY A 172 4.54 5.36 -7.19
C GLY A 172 5.76 4.75 -7.89
N LEU A 173 5.70 4.64 -9.22
CA LEU A 173 6.83 4.15 -10.04
C LEU A 173 8.06 5.07 -9.89
N TYR A 174 7.88 6.38 -9.94
CA TYR A 174 8.94 7.36 -9.75
C TYR A 174 9.65 7.17 -8.40
N PHE A 175 8.87 7.07 -7.31
CA PHE A 175 9.40 6.83 -5.96
C PHE A 175 10.18 5.51 -5.87
N ARG A 176 9.71 4.48 -6.55
CA ARG A 176 10.40 3.19 -6.58
C ARG A 176 11.74 3.26 -7.33
N LEU A 177 11.77 3.93 -8.49
CA LEU A 177 12.97 4.11 -9.28
C LEU A 177 14.03 4.95 -8.56
N ILE A 178 13.63 6.06 -7.93
CA ILE A 178 14.57 6.91 -7.20
C ILE A 178 15.16 6.17 -5.99
N ASN A 179 14.37 5.35 -5.31
CA ASN A 179 14.85 4.51 -4.20
C ASN A 179 15.86 3.47 -4.69
N GLU A 180 15.60 2.81 -5.81
CA GLU A 180 16.54 1.84 -6.40
C GLU A 180 17.86 2.50 -6.79
N VAL A 181 17.80 3.67 -7.44
CA VAL A 181 18.98 4.46 -7.80
C VAL A 181 19.74 4.93 -6.56
N ALA A 182 19.04 5.42 -5.53
CA ALA A 182 19.65 5.84 -4.27
C ALA A 182 20.39 4.69 -3.60
N ILE A 183 19.78 3.50 -3.52
CA ILE A 183 20.42 2.30 -2.97
C ILE A 183 21.68 1.97 -3.78
N ARG A 184 21.60 1.91 -5.11
CA ARG A 184 22.77 1.62 -5.97
C ARG A 184 23.89 2.64 -5.80
N ARG A 185 23.56 3.94 -5.71
CA ARG A 185 24.54 5.01 -5.44
C ARG A 185 25.23 4.83 -4.10
N THR A 186 24.49 4.53 -3.03
CA THR A 186 25.10 4.30 -1.71
C THR A 186 26.03 3.09 -1.68
N PHE A 187 25.78 2.06 -2.50
CA PHE A 187 26.69 0.94 -2.65
C PHE A 187 27.99 1.34 -3.37
N LEU A 188 27.89 2.14 -4.43
CA LEU A 188 29.06 2.66 -5.15
C LEU A 188 29.92 3.55 -4.25
N ASP A 189 29.30 4.50 -3.55
CA ASP A 189 29.98 5.42 -2.65
C ASP A 189 30.72 4.68 -1.51
N ARG A 190 30.08 3.66 -0.91
CA ARG A 190 30.75 2.81 0.09
C ARG A 190 31.95 2.06 -0.48
N ARG A 191 31.86 1.61 -1.74
CA ARG A 191 32.95 0.89 -2.38
C ARG A 191 34.14 1.84 -2.64
N GLU A 192 33.88 3.02 -3.18
CA GLU A 192 34.90 4.06 -3.40
C GLU A 192 35.60 4.45 -2.09
N LEU A 193 34.83 4.61 -1.01
CA LEU A 193 35.38 4.90 0.32
C LEU A 193 36.30 3.78 0.84
N VAL A 194 35.96 2.51 0.60
CA VAL A 194 36.79 1.37 1.01
C VAL A 194 38.06 1.29 0.18
N GLU A 195 37.95 1.45 -1.14
CA GLU A 195 39.11 1.46 -2.06
C GLU A 195 40.07 2.61 -1.72
N GLY A 196 39.55 3.83 -1.48
CA GLY A 196 40.36 4.97 -1.06
C GLY A 196 41.07 4.75 0.28
N ASN A 197 40.40 4.14 1.26
CA ASN A 197 41.02 3.80 2.55
C ASN A 197 42.14 2.76 2.42
N LEU A 198 41.98 1.78 1.52
CA LEU A 198 43.02 0.77 1.28
C LEU A 198 44.25 1.40 0.63
N LEU A 199 44.05 2.23 -0.40
CA LEU A 199 45.15 2.95 -1.07
C LEU A 199 45.94 3.83 -0.10
N LEU A 200 45.26 4.57 0.78
CA LEU A 200 45.91 5.40 1.81
C LEU A 200 46.73 4.55 2.80
N LYS A 201 46.23 3.38 3.21
CA LYS A 201 46.98 2.46 4.08
C LYS A 201 48.22 1.91 3.40
N PHE A 202 48.15 1.59 2.10
CA PHE A 202 49.31 1.12 1.35
C PHE A 202 50.37 2.20 1.22
N ALA A 203 49.99 3.43 0.87
CA ALA A 203 50.92 4.56 0.78
C ALA A 203 51.65 4.80 2.12
N ARG A 204 50.91 4.80 3.23
CA ARG A 204 51.50 5.00 4.57
C ARG A 204 52.42 3.86 5.02
N ASN A 205 52.21 2.64 4.56
CA ASN A 205 53.09 1.51 4.89
C ASN A 205 54.40 1.54 4.06
N GLN A 206 54.48 2.40 3.06
CA GLN A 206 55.61 2.51 2.15
C GLN A 206 56.49 3.75 2.45
N GLU A 207 55.97 4.69 3.26
CA GLU A 207 56.75 5.71 3.99
C GLU A 207 57.41 5.10 5.23
#